data_AF-A0A1T2A266-F1
#
_entry.id   AF-A0A1T2A266-F1
#
_cell.length_a   1.000
_cell.length_b   1.000
_cell.length_c   1.000
_cell.angle_alpha   90.00
_cell.angle_beta   90.00
_cell.angle_gamma   90.00
#
_symmetry.space_group_name_H-M   'P 1'
#
loop_
_entity.id
_entity.type
_entity.pdbx_description
1 polymer ?
#
loop_
_entity_poly.entity_id
_entity_poly.type
_entity_poly.pdbx_seq_one_letter_code
_entity_poly.pdbx_strand_id
1 'polypeptide(L)'
;MARNRIAALEVIGRLRRRELEEQAGELSKLNAQVARLEGERDTLTERARAELHVTSPETAPYAAGFREAVRETVSWLDQEIGTLNERRVPLEDRMRELFREAKTYDTLLDRARAERAAELAKREQAQAEERTLQRWLRDRDAV
;
A
#
# COMPACT_ATOMS: atom_id res chain seq x y z
N MET A 1 -19.79 22.96 12.71
CA MET A 1 -18.48 22.38 13.10
C MET A 1 -18.37 20.88 12.82
N ALA A 2 -19.20 20.00 13.41
CA ALA A 2 -19.08 18.55 13.24
C ALA A 2 -19.20 18.03 11.78
N ARG A 3 -20.10 18.61 10.97
CA ARG A 3 -20.23 18.25 9.53
C ARG A 3 -18.96 18.58 8.73
N ASN A 4 -18.32 19.70 9.03
CA ASN A 4 -17.06 20.11 8.38
C ASN A 4 -15.90 19.20 8.81
N ARG A 5 -15.89 18.75 10.07
CA ARG A 5 -14.89 17.80 10.60
C ARG A 5 -14.99 16.43 9.91
N ILE A 6 -16.20 15.88 9.77
CA ILE A 6 -16.42 14.60 9.07
C ILE A 6 -15.97 14.70 7.60
N ALA A 7 -16.39 15.76 6.89
CA ALA A 7 -15.99 15.97 5.50
C ALA A 7 -14.46 16.12 5.34
N ALA A 8 -13.80 16.82 6.26
CA ALA A 8 -12.35 16.95 6.26
C ALA A 8 -11.65 15.58 6.46
N LEU A 9 -12.11 14.78 7.44
CA LEU A 9 -11.57 13.44 7.70
C LEU A 9 -11.76 12.50 6.49
N GLU A 10 -12.90 12.59 5.79
CA GLU A 10 -13.15 11.83 4.56
C GLU A 10 -12.21 12.21 3.41
N VAL A 11 -11.92 13.51 3.26
CA VAL A 11 -10.97 14.00 2.24
C VAL A 11 -9.56 13.53 2.58
N ILE A 12 -9.12 13.69 3.83
CA ILE A 12 -7.78 13.28 4.25
C ILE A 12 -7.60 11.75 4.12
N GLY A 13 -8.59 10.96 4.56
CA GLY A 13 -8.55 9.51 4.43
C GLY A 13 -8.47 9.05 2.97
N ARG A 14 -9.19 9.71 2.06
CA ARG A 14 -9.08 9.44 0.61
C ARG A 14 -7.72 9.82 0.05
N LEU A 15 -7.16 10.97 0.46
CA LEU A 15 -5.83 11.39 0.04
C LEU A 15 -4.77 10.37 0.44
N ARG A 16 -4.79 9.90 1.70
CA ARG A 16 -3.83 8.90 2.19
C ARG A 16 -3.94 7.55 1.49
N ARG A 17 -5.16 7.11 1.17
CA ARG A 17 -5.35 5.89 0.35
C ARG A 17 -4.76 6.04 -1.04
N ARG A 18 -4.95 7.19 -1.69
CA ARG A 18 -4.35 7.47 -3.01
C ARG A 18 -2.82 7.50 -2.95
N GLU A 19 -2.25 8.16 -1.94
CA GLU A 19 -0.80 8.16 -1.73
C GLU A 19 -0.27 6.72 -1.55
N LEU A 20 -1.00 5.86 -0.83
CA LEU A 20 -0.65 4.45 -0.66
C LEU A 20 -0.71 3.68 -1.99
N GLU A 21 -1.72 3.91 -2.82
CA GLU A 21 -1.84 3.32 -4.16
C GLU A 21 -0.69 3.74 -5.08
N GLU A 22 -0.31 5.02 -5.04
CA GLU A 22 0.83 5.56 -5.80
C GLU A 22 2.15 4.88 -5.37
N GLN A 23 2.40 4.74 -4.06
CA GLN A 23 3.58 4.03 -3.55
C GLN A 23 3.57 2.54 -3.90
N ALA A 24 2.40 1.89 -3.84
CA ALA A 24 2.26 0.49 -4.25
C ALA A 24 2.58 0.29 -5.74
N GLY A 25 2.20 1.25 -6.59
CA GLY A 25 2.54 1.26 -8.00
C GLY A 25 4.05 1.33 -8.24
N GLU A 26 4.75 2.22 -7.54
CA GLU A 26 6.22 2.33 -7.63
C GLU A 26 6.92 1.06 -7.13
N LEU A 27 6.47 0.49 -6.01
CA LEU A 27 7.00 -0.78 -5.51
C LEU A 27 6.77 -1.93 -6.50
N SER A 28 5.61 -1.97 -7.15
CA SER A 28 5.31 -2.97 -8.17
C SER A 28 6.26 -2.87 -9.38
N LYS A 29 6.58 -1.65 -9.81
CA LYS A 29 7.58 -1.44 -10.89
C LYS A 29 8.96 -1.93 -10.49
N LEU A 30 9.41 -1.63 -9.27
CA LEU A 30 10.70 -2.11 -8.77
C LEU A 30 10.72 -3.64 -8.68
N ASN A 31 9.66 -4.26 -8.18
CA ASN A 31 9.56 -5.72 -8.12
C ASN A 31 9.61 -6.36 -9.51
N ALA A 32 8.94 -5.77 -10.49
CA ALA A 32 8.99 -6.24 -11.87
C ALA A 32 10.40 -6.12 -12.46
N GLN A 33 11.13 -5.04 -12.16
CA GLN A 33 12.51 -4.85 -12.59
C GLN A 33 13.45 -5.86 -11.94
N VAL A 34 13.33 -6.09 -10.62
CA VAL A 34 14.10 -7.12 -9.90
C VAL A 34 13.86 -8.50 -10.49
N ALA A 35 12.58 -8.90 -10.64
CA ALA A 35 12.23 -10.21 -11.20
C ALA A 35 12.77 -10.41 -12.62
N ARG A 36 12.79 -9.34 -13.43
CA ARG A 36 13.41 -9.37 -14.76
C ARG A 36 14.92 -9.62 -14.68
N LEU A 37 15.64 -8.88 -13.85
CA LEU A 37 17.09 -9.02 -13.71
C LEU A 37 17.47 -10.38 -13.12
N GLU A 38 16.69 -10.90 -12.17
CA GLU A 38 16.83 -12.27 -11.66
C GLU A 38 16.67 -13.29 -12.78
N GLY A 39 15.63 -13.16 -13.61
CA GLY A 39 15.43 -14.02 -14.77
C GLY A 39 16.57 -13.95 -15.80
N GLU A 40 17.10 -12.75 -16.07
CA GLU A 40 18.27 -12.56 -16.95
C GLU A 40 19.52 -13.23 -16.37
N ARG A 41 19.77 -13.08 -15.07
CA ARG A 41 20.88 -13.70 -14.34
C ARG A 41 20.81 -15.22 -14.36
N ASP A 42 19.63 -15.78 -14.08
CA ASP A 42 19.40 -17.23 -14.07
C ASP A 42 19.57 -17.83 -15.46
N THR A 43 19.02 -17.16 -16.49
CA THR A 43 19.16 -17.57 -17.88
C THR A 43 20.62 -17.56 -18.32
N LEU A 44 21.37 -16.50 -18.00
CA LEU A 44 22.79 -16.40 -18.35
C LEU A 44 23.61 -17.49 -17.64
N THR A 45 23.34 -17.73 -16.36
CA THR A 45 24.01 -18.77 -15.57
C THR A 45 23.77 -20.16 -16.16
N GLU A 46 22.52 -20.46 -16.55
CA GLU A 46 22.18 -21.75 -17.12
C GLU A 46 22.79 -21.95 -18.51
N ARG A 47 22.76 -20.92 -19.37
CA ARG A 47 23.42 -20.95 -20.68
C ARG A 47 24.93 -21.16 -20.55
N ALA A 48 25.56 -20.47 -19.60
CA ALA A 48 26.98 -20.64 -19.35
C ALA A 48 27.32 -22.07 -18.91
N ARG A 49 26.50 -22.69 -18.04
CA ARG A 49 26.67 -24.10 -17.64
C ARG A 49 26.56 -25.05 -18.84
N ALA A 50 25.56 -24.84 -19.70
CA ALA A 50 25.33 -25.68 -20.87
C ALA A 50 26.47 -25.55 -21.90
N GLU A 51 26.90 -24.33 -22.23
CA GLU A 51 27.95 -24.08 -23.22
C GLU A 51 29.34 -24.54 -22.75
N LEU A 52 29.66 -24.41 -21.45
CA LEU A 52 30.92 -24.90 -20.89
C LEU A 52 30.98 -26.42 -20.78
N HIS A 53 29.84 -27.10 -20.73
CA HIS A 53 29.80 -28.56 -20.73
C HIS A 53 30.10 -29.14 -22.13
N VAL A 54 29.78 -28.41 -23.20
CA VAL A 54 29.97 -28.82 -24.60
C VAL A 54 31.18 -28.09 -25.19
N THR A 55 32.37 -28.30 -24.61
CA THR A 55 33.59 -27.67 -25.14
C THR A 55 34.22 -28.57 -26.22
N SER A 56 34.13 -28.16 -27.49
CA SER A 56 34.89 -28.76 -28.61
C SER A 56 36.35 -28.28 -28.57
N PRO A 57 37.35 -29.05 -29.04
CA PRO A 57 38.76 -28.64 -29.04
C PRO A 57 39.02 -27.26 -29.67
N GLU A 58 38.24 -26.88 -30.67
CA GLU A 58 38.29 -25.61 -31.39
C GLU A 58 37.81 -24.42 -30.55
N THR A 59 36.92 -24.68 -29.58
CA THR A 59 36.35 -23.66 -28.67
C THR A 59 37.11 -23.51 -27.36
N ALA A 60 38.00 -24.45 -27.03
CA ALA A 60 38.76 -24.46 -25.78
C ALA A 60 39.55 -23.17 -25.49
N PRO A 61 40.15 -22.46 -26.47
CA PRO A 61 40.85 -21.20 -26.21
C PRO A 61 39.93 -20.06 -25.72
N TYR A 62 38.65 -20.09 -26.08
CA TYR A 62 37.69 -19.02 -25.77
C TYR A 62 36.94 -19.25 -24.45
N ALA A 63 36.95 -20.47 -23.92
CA ALA A 63 36.17 -20.87 -22.73
C ALA A 63 36.56 -20.12 -21.44
N ALA A 64 37.81 -19.68 -21.31
CA ALA A 64 38.24 -18.88 -20.16
C ALA A 64 37.68 -17.45 -20.21
N GLY A 65 37.78 -16.79 -21.37
CA GLY A 65 37.26 -15.44 -21.56
C GLY A 65 35.74 -15.38 -21.46
N PHE A 66 35.04 -16.38 -22.00
CA PHE A 66 33.59 -16.49 -21.85
C PHE A 66 33.17 -16.66 -20.38
N ARG A 67 33.85 -17.52 -19.60
CA ARG A 67 33.58 -17.68 -18.17
C ARG A 67 33.75 -16.39 -17.40
N GLU A 68 34.80 -15.64 -17.70
CA GLU A 68 35.04 -14.36 -17.03
C GLU A 68 33.97 -13.34 -17.38
N ALA A 69 33.63 -13.18 -18.66
CA ALA A 69 32.58 -12.28 -19.11
C ALA A 69 31.21 -12.61 -18.48
N VAL A 70 30.86 -13.90 -18.39
CA VAL A 70 29.64 -14.35 -17.69
C VAL A 70 29.70 -13.96 -16.22
N ARG A 71 30.83 -14.21 -15.54
CA ARG A 71 30.99 -13.88 -14.11
C ARG A 71 30.84 -12.38 -13.85
N GLU A 72 31.50 -11.55 -14.66
CA GLU A 72 31.39 -10.10 -14.57
C GLU A 72 29.95 -9.63 -14.77
N THR A 73 29.26 -10.19 -15.77
CA THR A 73 27.86 -9.84 -16.07
C THR A 73 26.92 -10.26 -14.94
N VAL A 74 27.07 -11.46 -14.39
CA VAL A 74 26.30 -11.93 -13.23
C VAL A 74 26.57 -11.05 -12.01
N SER A 75 27.83 -10.71 -11.74
CA SER A 75 28.19 -9.81 -10.64
C SER A 75 27.56 -8.43 -10.80
N TRP A 76 27.51 -7.89 -12.03
CA TRP A 76 26.84 -6.62 -12.31
C TRP A 76 25.32 -6.71 -12.09
N LEU A 77 24.68 -7.79 -12.54
CA LEU A 77 23.25 -8.03 -12.31
C LEU A 77 22.93 -8.14 -10.82
N ASP A 78 23.76 -8.85 -10.04
CA ASP A 78 23.58 -8.99 -8.60
C ASP A 78 23.72 -7.65 -7.88
N GLN A 79 24.66 -6.81 -8.30
CA GLN A 79 24.80 -5.44 -7.77
C GLN A 79 23.56 -4.60 -8.07
N GLU A 80 23.06 -4.61 -9.30
CA GLU A 80 21.87 -3.84 -9.69
C GLU A 80 20.60 -4.35 -8.97
N ILE A 81 20.47 -5.66 -8.78
CA ILE A 81 19.39 -6.23 -7.96
C ILE A 81 19.52 -5.75 -6.50
N GLY A 82 20.75 -5.71 -5.97
CA GLY A 82 21.05 -5.16 -4.65
C GLY A 82 20.60 -3.70 -4.51
N THR A 83 21.00 -2.83 -5.44
CA THR A 83 20.63 -1.40 -5.40
C THR A 83 19.11 -1.20 -5.52
N LEU A 84 18.43 -1.97 -6.36
CA LEU A 84 16.97 -1.93 -6.46
C LEU A 84 16.29 -2.38 -5.16
N ASN A 85 16.80 -3.44 -4.53
CA ASN A 85 16.27 -3.91 -3.25
C ASN A 85 16.50 -2.91 -2.11
N GLU A 86 17.65 -2.23 -2.06
CA GLU A 86 17.89 -1.14 -1.12
C GLU A 86 16.89 0.02 -1.31
N ARG A 87 16.56 0.35 -2.57
CA ARG A 87 15.56 1.38 -2.89
C ARG A 87 14.14 0.99 -2.51
N ARG A 88 13.83 -0.31 -2.37
CA ARG A 88 12.51 -0.79 -1.95
C ARG A 88 12.24 -0.56 -0.46
N VAL A 89 13.26 -0.72 0.39
CA VAL A 89 13.12 -0.58 1.86
C VAL A 89 12.41 0.73 2.28
N PRO A 90 12.84 1.93 1.85
CA PRO A 90 12.17 3.16 2.25
C PRO A 90 10.75 3.29 1.71
N LEU A 91 10.44 2.67 0.56
CA LEU A 91 9.07 2.65 0.01
C LEU A 91 8.16 1.76 0.86
N GLU A 92 8.64 0.58 1.27
CA GLU A 92 7.90 -0.32 2.15
C GLU A 92 7.64 0.33 3.51
N ASP A 93 8.63 1.02 4.09
CA ASP A 93 8.48 1.78 5.33
C ASP A 93 7.47 2.92 5.17
N ARG A 94 7.54 3.66 4.06
CA ARG A 94 6.59 4.73 3.76
C ARG A 94 5.16 4.20 3.60
N MET A 95 4.98 3.06 2.93
CA MET A 95 3.68 2.40 2.81
C MET A 95 3.12 1.98 4.17
N ARG A 96 3.95 1.42 5.06
CA ARG A 96 3.55 1.07 6.43
C ARG A 96 3.09 2.30 7.22
N GLU A 97 3.78 3.43 7.07
CA GLU A 97 3.39 4.69 7.71
C GLU A 97 2.05 5.21 7.17
N LEU A 98 1.92 5.32 5.84
CA LEU A 98 0.69 5.78 5.20
C LEU A 98 -0.52 4.91 5.58
N PHE A 99 -0.32 3.60 5.70
CA PHE A 99 -1.36 2.69 6.16
C PHE A 99 -1.78 2.97 7.61
N ARG A 100 -0.81 3.19 8.51
CA ARG A 100 -1.09 3.56 9.92
C ARG A 100 -1.83 4.90 10.01
N GLU A 101 -1.42 5.90 9.24
CA GLU A 101 -2.11 7.18 9.14
C GLU A 101 -3.55 7.00 8.62
N ALA A 102 -3.74 6.28 7.51
CA ALA A 102 -5.05 6.03 6.93
C ALA A 102 -6.01 5.35 7.92
N LYS A 103 -5.54 4.33 8.66
CA LYS A 103 -6.33 3.65 9.70
C LYS A 103 -6.67 4.56 10.88
N THR A 104 -5.78 5.46 11.24
CA THR A 104 -6.05 6.46 12.27
C THR A 104 -7.20 7.38 11.83
N TYR A 105 -7.16 7.86 10.59
CA TYR A 105 -8.24 8.71 10.04
C TYR A 105 -9.57 7.97 9.91
N ASP A 106 -9.56 6.72 9.45
CA ASP A 106 -10.77 5.89 9.39
C ASP A 106 -11.40 5.73 10.79
N THR A 107 -10.58 5.44 11.82
CA THR A 107 -11.05 5.32 13.21
C THR A 107 -11.64 6.63 13.75
N LEU A 108 -10.98 7.75 13.47
CA LEU A 108 -11.47 9.08 13.86
C LEU A 108 -12.78 9.45 13.15
N LEU A 109 -12.91 9.05 11.89
CA LEU A 109 -14.11 9.26 11.09
C LEU A 109 -15.29 8.46 11.65
N ASP A 110 -15.09 7.19 11.97
CA ASP A 110 -16.12 6.33 12.54
C ASP A 110 -16.60 6.85 13.90
N ARG A 111 -15.66 7.28 14.75
CA ARG A 111 -16.00 7.93 16.02
C ARG A 111 -16.80 9.21 15.81
N ALA A 112 -16.39 10.09 14.89
CA ALA A 112 -17.11 11.33 14.62
C ALA A 112 -18.52 11.10 14.06
N ARG A 113 -18.71 10.03 13.26
CA ARG A 113 -20.02 9.60 12.77
C ARG A 113 -20.90 9.08 13.90
N ALA A 114 -20.36 8.25 14.79
CA ALA A 114 -21.07 7.73 15.94
C ALA A 114 -21.51 8.84 16.92
N GLU A 115 -20.61 9.77 17.23
CA GLU A 115 -20.92 10.94 18.07
C GLU A 115 -22.06 11.77 17.48
N ARG A 116 -22.02 12.01 16.16
CA ARG A 116 -23.08 12.75 15.46
C ARG A 116 -24.41 11.99 15.45
N ALA A 117 -24.40 10.68 15.26
CA ALA A 117 -25.60 9.86 15.30
C ALA A 117 -26.23 9.88 16.71
N ALA A 118 -25.42 9.79 17.76
CA ALA A 118 -25.88 9.88 19.13
C ALA A 118 -26.48 11.25 19.47
N GLU A 119 -25.89 12.35 18.99
CA GLU A 119 -26.46 13.69 19.14
C GLU A 119 -27.82 13.83 18.46
N LEU A 120 -27.97 13.26 17.25
CA LEU A 120 -29.24 13.27 16.53
C LEU A 120 -30.31 12.45 17.27
N ALA A 121 -29.97 11.23 17.70
CA ALA A 121 -30.87 10.38 18.46
C ALA A 121 -31.35 11.04 19.76
N LYS A 122 -30.44 11.71 20.50
CA LYS A 122 -30.80 12.48 21.71
C LYS A 122 -31.79 13.61 21.41
N ARG A 123 -31.60 14.33 20.30
CA ARG A 123 -32.51 15.41 19.88
C ARG A 123 -33.88 14.87 19.46
N GLU A 124 -33.90 13.78 18.71
CA GLU A 124 -35.14 13.12 18.30
C GLU A 124 -35.92 12.59 19.51
N GLN A 125 -35.22 12.00 20.48
CA GLN A 125 -35.82 11.53 21.72
C GLN A 125 -36.42 12.69 22.52
N ALA A 126 -35.68 13.80 22.71
CA ALA A 126 -36.19 14.98 23.41
C ALA A 126 -37.45 15.56 22.73
N GLN A 127 -37.48 15.59 21.39
CA GLN A 127 -38.65 16.03 20.63
C GLN A 127 -39.84 15.06 20.78
N ALA A 128 -39.60 13.75 20.85
CA ALA A 128 -40.64 12.75 21.07
C ALA A 128 -41.24 12.85 22.48
N GLU A 129 -40.40 13.06 23.49
CA GLU A 129 -40.79 13.29 24.88
C GLU A 129 -41.65 14.55 25.01
N GLU A 130 -41.21 15.67 24.41
CA GLU A 130 -41.97 16.93 24.40
C GLU A 130 -43.36 16.77 23.76
N ARG A 131 -43.43 16.09 22.61
CA ARG A 131 -44.72 15.81 21.93
C ARG A 131 -45.64 14.95 22.78
N THR A 132 -45.08 13.97 23.50
CA THR A 132 -45.85 13.09 24.39
C THR A 132 -46.42 13.88 25.56
N LEU A 133 -45.62 14.77 26.14
CA LEU A 133 -46.02 15.63 27.26
C LEU A 133 -47.09 16.65 26.85
N GLN A 134 -46.96 17.26 25.67
CA GLN A 134 -47.98 18.16 25.11
C GLN A 134 -49.32 17.46 24.87
N ARG A 135 -49.30 16.21 24.37
CA ARG A 135 -50.52 15.40 24.20
C ARG A 135 -51.18 15.11 25.54
N TRP A 136 -50.40 14.66 26.53
CA TRP A 136 -50.92 14.36 27.86
C TRP A 136 -51.54 15.59 28.55
N LEU A 137 -50.89 16.76 28.46
CA LEU A 137 -51.44 18.01 29.00
C LEU A 137 -52.77 18.38 28.33
N ARG A 138 -52.85 18.24 27.00
CA ARG A 138 -54.08 18.51 26.24
C ARG A 138 -55.22 17.57 26.64
N ASP A 139 -54.94 16.29 26.83
CA ASP A 139 -55.96 15.31 27.23
C ASP A 139 -56.43 15.55 28.67
N ARG A 140 -55.55 16.04 29.56
CA ARG A 140 -55.90 16.41 30.93
C ARG A 140 -56.80 17.65 31.00
N ASP A 141 -56.49 18.67 30.20
CA ASP A 141 -57.22 19.95 30.22
C ASP A 141 -58.55 19.90 29.43
N ALA A 142 -58.83 18.79 28.74
CA ALA A 142 -60.09 18.51 28.04
C ALA A 142 -61.15 17.78 28.90
N VAL A 143 -60.82 17.47 30.16
CA VAL A 143 -61.70 16.89 31.20
C VAL A 143 -62.08 17.96 32.20
#